data_AF-A0A6V8Q5I4-F1
#
_entry.id   AF-A0A6V8Q5I4-F1
#
_cell.length_a   1.000
_cell.length_b   1.000
_cell.length_c   1.000
_cell.angle_alpha   90.00
_cell.angle_beta   90.00
_cell.angle_gamma   90.00
#
_symmetry.space_group_name_H-M   'P 1'
#
loop_
_entity.id
_entity.type
_entity.pdbx_description
1 polymer ?
#
loop_
_entity_poly.entity_id
_entity_poly.type
_entity_poly.pdbx_seq_one_letter_code
_entity_poly.pdbx_strand_id
1 'polypeptide(L)' 'MTRVKTSVASRKRRKKILSMAKGYRGGRSKLYRVAKQEVAKALNYAYRDRRARKREFRR' A
#
# COMPACT_ATOMS: atom_id res chain seq x y z
N MET A 1 -31.44 -4.28 -18.71
CA MET A 1 -30.09 -3.95 -18.17
C MET A 1 -29.23 -5.19 -18.18
N THR A 2 -27.97 -5.10 -18.65
CA THR A 2 -27.03 -6.23 -18.70
C THR A 2 -26.16 -6.30 -17.44
N ARG A 3 -25.89 -7.52 -16.95
CA ARG A 3 -25.06 -7.74 -15.74
C ARG A 3 -23.57 -7.64 -16.07
N VAL A 4 -22.88 -6.65 -15.51
CA VAL A 4 -21.42 -6.47 -15.70
C VAL A 4 -20.62 -7.23 -14.63
N LYS A 5 -19.67 -8.07 -15.04
CA LYS A 5 -18.80 -8.85 -14.14
C LYS A 5 -17.50 -8.11 -13.82
N THR A 6 -17.12 -8.01 -12.54
CA THR A 6 -15.97 -7.21 -12.07
C THR A 6 -14.78 -8.03 -11.54
N SER A 7 -14.79 -9.35 -11.71
CA SER A 7 -13.81 -10.27 -11.11
C SER A 7 -12.36 -9.95 -11.49
N VAL A 8 -12.11 -9.64 -12.76
CA VAL A 8 -10.76 -9.32 -13.28
C VAL A 8 -10.27 -7.99 -12.72
N ALA A 9 -11.12 -6.96 -12.72
CA ALA A 9 -10.79 -5.64 -12.19
C ALA A 9 -10.44 -5.71 -10.69
N SER A 10 -11.22 -6.46 -9.91
CA SER A 10 -10.94 -6.67 -8.49
C SER A 10 -9.60 -7.38 -8.26
N ARG A 11 -9.28 -8.40 -9.07
CA ARG A 11 -8.00 -9.13 -8.96
C ARG A 11 -6.81 -8.22 -9.27
N LYS A 12 -6.91 -7.39 -10.32
CA LYS A 12 -5.88 -6.39 -10.69
C LYS A 12 -5.64 -5.40 -9.54
N ARG A 13 -6.70 -4.86 -8.92
CA ARG A 13 -6.58 -3.95 -7.76
C ARG A 13 -5.86 -4.59 -6.57
N ARG A 14 -6.17 -5.85 -6.23
CA ARG A 14 -5.50 -6.56 -5.13
C ARG A 14 -4.02 -6.79 -5.41
N LYS A 15 -3.67 -7.20 -6.64
CA LYS A 15 -2.27 -7.38 -7.06
C LYS A 15 -1.46 -6.08 -6.96
N LYS A 16 -2.04 -4.92 -7.29
CA LYS A 16 -1.37 -3.60 -7.15
C LYS A 16 -0.94 -3.34 -5.70
N ILE A 17 -1.84 -3.55 -4.74
CA ILE A 17 -1.54 -3.34 -3.31
C ILE A 17 -0.52 -4.35 -2.79
N LEU A 18 -0.65 -5.63 -3.16
CA LEU A 18 0.33 -6.65 -2.76
C LEU A 18 1.72 -6.40 -3.36
N SER A 19 1.78 -5.83 -4.57
CA SER A 19 3.05 -5.40 -5.16
C SER A 19 3.71 -4.25 -4.39
N MET A 20 2.91 -3.33 -3.84
CA MET A 20 3.42 -2.24 -2.98
C MET A 20 3.86 -2.74 -1.61
N ALA A 21 3.23 -3.81 -1.10
CA ALA A 21 3.52 -4.41 0.20
C ALA A 21 4.67 -5.43 0.18
N LYS A 22 5.41 -5.56 -0.93
CA LYS A 22 6.58 -6.44 -1.03
C LYS A 22 7.62 -6.05 0.03
N GLY A 23 8.24 -7.05 0.64
CA GLY A 23 9.22 -6.86 1.72
C GLY A 23 8.63 -6.67 3.11
N TYR A 24 7.30 -6.52 3.26
CA TYR A 24 6.68 -6.48 4.59
C TYR A 24 6.71 -7.84 5.28
N ARG A 25 6.95 -7.84 6.60
CA ARG A 25 7.09 -9.05 7.41
C ARG A 25 5.78 -9.84 7.51
N GLY A 26 5.86 -11.14 7.30
CA GLY A 26 4.76 -12.08 7.57
C GLY A 26 3.49 -11.80 6.78
N GLY A 27 2.34 -11.80 7.47
CA GLY A 27 1.03 -11.60 6.84
C GLY A 27 0.83 -10.25 6.16
N ARG A 28 1.68 -9.25 6.45
CA ARG A 28 1.61 -7.90 5.88
C ARG A 28 1.94 -7.83 4.39
N SER A 29 2.68 -8.81 3.84
CA SER A 29 2.98 -8.92 2.41
C SER A 29 2.08 -9.90 1.66
N LYS A 30 1.39 -10.79 2.38
CA LYS A 30 0.58 -11.89 1.79
C LYS A 30 -0.93 -11.64 1.84
N LEU A 31 -1.45 -11.10 2.94
CA LEU A 31 -2.89 -10.93 3.16
C LEU A 31 -3.35 -9.56 2.69
N TYR A 32 -4.27 -9.49 1.72
CA TYR A 32 -4.71 -8.21 1.13
C TYR A 32 -5.23 -7.19 2.15
N ARG A 33 -6.04 -7.62 3.13
CA ARG A 33 -6.61 -6.70 4.14
C ARG A 33 -5.52 -6.05 4.98
N VAL A 34 -4.58 -6.86 5.46
CA VAL A 34 -3.45 -6.42 6.28
C VAL A 34 -2.49 -5.57 5.45
N ALA A 35 -2.14 -6.02 4.24
CA ALA A 35 -1.29 -5.29 3.32
C ALA A 35 -1.85 -3.90 3.00
N LYS A 36 -3.17 -3.79 2.76
CA LYS A 36 -3.82 -2.50 2.50
C LYS A 36 -3.68 -1.53 3.67
N GLN A 37 -3.88 -2.00 4.90
CA GLN A 37 -3.73 -1.18 6.11
C GLN A 37 -2.29 -0.71 6.28
N GLU A 38 -1.33 -1.62 6.09
CA GLU A 38 0.08 -1.31 6.25
C GLU A 38 0.59 -0.33 5.19
N VAL A 39 0.22 -0.53 3.92
CA VAL A 39 0.57 0.38 2.82
C VAL A 39 0.02 1.78 3.09
N ALA A 40 -1.22 1.90 3.58
CA ALA A 40 -1.80 3.21 3.91
C ALA A 40 -1.01 3.92 5.02
N LYS A 41 -0.61 3.19 6.06
CA LYS A 41 0.21 3.72 7.15
C LYS A 41 1.60 4.14 6.66
N ALA A 42 2.23 3.31 5.83
CA ALA A 42 3.54 3.59 5.26
C ALA A 42 3.55 4.84 4.36
N LEU A 43 2.49 5.07 3.58
CA LEU A 43 2.36 6.27 2.75
C LEU A 43 2.27 7.55 3.60
N ASN A 44 1.55 7.51 4.72
CA ASN A 44 1.46 8.63 5.64
C ASN A 44 2.83 8.94 6.28
N TYR A 45 3.57 7.91 6.69
CA TYR A 45 4.92 8.08 7.21
C TYR A 45 5.90 8.60 6.16
N ALA A 46 5.85 8.08 4.93
CA ALA A 46 6.68 8.58 3.84
C ALA A 46 6.45 10.09 3.59
N TYR A 47 5.22 10.57 3.70
CA TYR A 47 4.95 12.01 3.59
C TYR A 47 5.55 12.81 4.75
N ARG A 48 5.34 12.37 5.99
CA ARG A 48 5.90 13.00 7.19
C ARG A 48 7.43 13.05 7.13
N ASP A 49 8.05 11.92 6.83
CA ASP A 49 9.49 11.74 6.91
C ASP A 49 10.21 12.51 5.78
N ARG A 50 9.60 12.68 4.61
CA ARG A 50 10.11 13.62 3.58
C ARG A 50 10.23 15.06 4.09
N ARG A 51 9.31 15.51 4.94
CA ARG A 51 9.38 16.84 5.57
C ARG A 51 10.41 16.88 6.69
N ALA A 52 10.48 15.83 7.52
CA ALA A 52 11.43 15.73 8.63
C ALA A 52 12.89 15.68 8.12
N ARG A 53 13.16 14.90 7.07
CA ARG A 53 14.49 14.76 6.46
C ARG A 53 15.09 16.11 6.04
N LYS A 54 14.28 17.03 5.49
CA LYS A 54 14.75 18.38 5.14
C LYS A 54 15.21 19.20 6.35
N ARG A 55 14.63 18.94 7.54
CA ARG A 55 15.02 19.58 8.80
C ARG A 55 16.28 18.94 9.37
N GLU A 56 16.38 17.62 9.26
CA GLU A 56 17.55 16.85 9.67
C GLU A 56 18.81 17.27 8.91
N PHE A 57 18.74 17.42 7.58
CA PHE A 57 19.86 17.93 6.77
C PHE A 57 20.22 19.40 7.01
N ARG A 58 19.33 20.17 7.64
CA ARG A 58 19.59 21.59 7.96
C ARG A 58 20.29 21.75 9.32
N ARG A 59 20.15 20.76 10.21
CA ARG A 59 20.94 20.71 11.44
C ARG A 59 22.38 20.39 11.10
#